data_AF-A0A830D7B6-F1
#
_entry.id   AF-A0A830D7B6-F1
#
_cell.length_a   1.000
_cell.length_b   1.000
_cell.length_c   1.000
_cell.angle_alpha   90.00
_cell.angle_beta   90.00
_cell.angle_gamma   90.00
#
_symmetry.space_group_name_H-M   'P 1'
#
loop_
_entity.id
_entity.type
_entity.pdbx_description
1 polymer ?
#
loop_
_entity_poly.entity_id
_entity_poly.type
_entity_poly.pdbx_seq_one_letter_code
_entity_poly.pdbx_strand_id
1 'polypeptide(L)'
;MDVLIEILKRLDERSLGVAACVCQLWRGLARNDALWEHLCFRQLAPPPEGVRTVVVALGGYRRLYTVCVKPVLSRLERRVWTRHEVELSLSLFCVDYYERVLLGGGGGGAPPSSLMFLCKAVGV
;
A
#
# COMPACT_ATOMS: atom_id res chain seq x y z
N MET A 1 -6.98 0.63 -26.64
CA MET A 1 -6.03 0.69 -25.50
C MET A 1 -6.77 0.82 -24.18
N ASP A 2 -7.86 1.58 -24.16
CA ASP A 2 -8.67 1.83 -22.96
C ASP A 2 -9.30 0.57 -22.35
N VAL A 3 -9.75 -0.37 -23.19
CA VAL A 3 -10.28 -1.67 -22.71
C VAL A 3 -9.23 -2.46 -21.93
N LEU A 4 -7.97 -2.47 -22.39
CA LEU A 4 -6.88 -3.17 -21.68
C LEU A 4 -6.63 -2.50 -20.32
N ILE A 5 -6.66 -1.17 -20.25
CA ILE A 5 -6.52 -0.41 -19.02
C ILE A 5 -7.65 -0.76 -18.05
N GLU A 6 -8.90 -0.81 -18.51
CA GLU A 6 -10.06 -1.21 -17.70
C GLU A 6 -9.95 -2.65 -17.18
N ILE A 7 -9.43 -3.58 -17.98
CA ILE A 7 -9.15 -4.95 -17.54
C ILE A 7 -8.06 -4.94 -16.46
N LEU A 8 -6.96 -4.23 -16.68
CA LEU A 8 -5.85 -4.13 -15.75
C LEU A 8 -6.26 -3.49 -14.41
N LYS A 9 -7.19 -2.52 -14.39
CA LYS A 9 -7.73 -1.91 -13.16
C LYS A 9 -8.48 -2.91 -12.27
N ARG A 10 -8.99 -3.99 -12.84
CA ARG A 10 -9.75 -5.02 -12.09
C ARG A 10 -8.85 -6.07 -11.46
N LEU A 11 -7.62 -6.23 -11.96
CA LEU A 11 -6.67 -7.22 -11.46
C LEU A 11 -6.07 -6.82 -10.11
N ASP A 12 -5.73 -7.83 -9.31
CA ASP A 12 -4.97 -7.67 -8.06
C ASP A 12 -3.48 -7.43 -8.35
N GLU A 13 -2.71 -6.94 -7.39
CA GLU A 13 -1.33 -6.51 -7.63
C GLU A 13 -0.41 -7.64 -8.10
N ARG A 14 -0.68 -8.87 -7.66
CA ARG A 14 0.06 -10.07 -8.09
C ARG A 14 -0.20 -10.38 -9.56
N SER A 15 -1.48 -10.37 -9.95
CA SER A 15 -1.93 -10.62 -11.31
C SER A 15 -1.43 -9.55 -12.28
N LEU A 16 -1.40 -8.28 -11.85
CA LEU A 16 -0.82 -7.17 -12.62
C LEU A 16 0.69 -7.39 -12.88
N GLY A 17 1.42 -7.93 -11.89
CA GLY A 17 2.83 -8.28 -12.03
C GLY A 17 3.07 -9.37 -13.07
N VAL A 18 2.26 -10.44 -13.05
CA VAL A 18 2.33 -11.52 -14.05
C VAL A 18 1.97 -10.99 -15.44
N ALA A 19 0.91 -10.18 -15.52
CA ALA A 19 0.43 -9.58 -16.76
C ALA A 19 1.48 -8.67 -17.42
N ALA A 20 2.29 -7.96 -16.63
CA ALA A 20 3.40 -7.14 -17.10
C ALA A 20 4.53 -7.95 -17.76
N CYS A 21 4.60 -9.26 -17.53
CA CYS A 21 5.62 -10.15 -18.12
C CYS A 21 5.22 -10.70 -19.50
N VAL A 22 3.94 -10.56 -19.90
CA VAL A 22 3.41 -11.17 -21.12
C VAL A 22 3.95 -10.49 -22.38
N CYS A 23 3.95 -9.15 -22.43
CA CYS A 23 4.50 -8.40 -23.55
C CYS A 23 4.85 -6.95 -23.18
N GLN A 24 5.60 -6.25 -24.05
CA GLN A 24 6.05 -4.87 -23.81
C GLN A 24 4.88 -3.89 -23.64
N LEU A 25 3.77 -4.10 -24.36
CA LEU A 25 2.57 -3.27 -24.25
C LEU A 25 1.97 -3.33 -22.84
N TRP A 26 1.77 -4.55 -22.33
CA TRP A 26 1.21 -4.77 -20.99
C TRP A 26 2.19 -4.33 -19.91
N ARG A 27 3.49 -4.51 -20.13
CA ARG A 27 4.54 -3.96 -19.26
C ARG A 27 4.47 -2.44 -19.18
N GLY A 28 4.26 -1.77 -20.31
CA GLY A 28 4.09 -0.32 -20.38
C GLY A 28 2.83 0.14 -19.64
N LEU A 29 1.70 -0.51 -19.88
CA LEU A 29 0.44 -0.20 -19.21
C LEU A 29 0.51 -0.45 -17.69
N ALA A 30 1.05 -1.59 -17.25
CA ALA A 30 1.21 -1.91 -15.83
C ALA A 30 2.19 -0.98 -15.08
N ARG A 31 3.02 -0.21 -15.80
CA ARG A 31 3.88 0.83 -15.23
C ARG A 31 3.22 2.20 -15.16
N ASN A 32 2.04 2.38 -15.76
CA ASN A 32 1.36 3.66 -15.80
C ASN A 32 0.81 4.02 -14.41
N ASP A 33 1.20 5.19 -13.88
CA ASP A 33 0.80 5.65 -12.55
C ASP A 33 -0.71 5.87 -12.40
N ALA A 34 -1.44 6.16 -13.49
CA ALA A 34 -2.89 6.32 -13.45
C ALA A 34 -3.63 5.01 -13.09
N LEU A 35 -3.07 3.84 -13.44
CA LEU A 35 -3.60 2.56 -12.96
C LEU A 35 -3.41 2.41 -11.46
N TRP A 36 -2.22 2.76 -10.96
CA TRP A 36 -1.90 2.67 -9.55
C TRP A 36 -2.67 3.68 -8.70
N GLU A 37 -2.96 4.88 -9.22
CA GLU A 37 -3.86 5.85 -8.61
C GLU A 37 -5.24 5.23 -8.37
N HIS A 38 -5.83 4.63 -9.40
CA HIS A 38 -7.12 3.94 -9.26
C HIS A 38 -7.06 2.82 -8.23
N LEU A 39 -6.01 1.99 -8.23
CA LEU A 39 -5.86 0.90 -7.25
C LEU A 39 -5.69 1.40 -5.81
N CYS A 40 -5.00 2.53 -5.59
CA CYS A 40 -4.85 3.13 -4.26
C CYS A 40 -6.19 3.61 -3.70
N PHE A 41 -7.02 4.23 -4.53
CA PHE A 41 -8.30 4.82 -4.12
C PHE A 41 -9.53 3.98 -4.47
N ARG A 42 -9.35 2.73 -4.92
CA ARG A 42 -10.49 1.83 -5.19
C ARG A 42 -11.19 1.43 -3.89
N GLN A 43 -10.41 1.24 -2.84
CA GLN A 43 -10.88 0.81 -1.52
C GLN A 43 -10.79 1.92 -0.47
N LEU A 44 -9.84 2.84 -0.63
CA LEU A 44 -9.76 4.03 0.19
C LEU A 44 -10.56 5.12 -0.54
N ALA A 45 -11.50 5.74 0.16
CA ALA A 45 -12.40 6.79 -0.33
C ALA A 45 -11.65 7.93 -1.10
N PRO A 46 -12.36 8.87 -1.77
CA PRO A 46 -11.76 9.74 -2.79
C PRO A 46 -10.49 10.44 -2.29
N PRO A 47 -9.49 10.61 -3.17
CA PRO A 47 -8.17 11.09 -2.77
C PRO A 47 -8.29 12.41 -1.99
N PRO A 48 -7.79 12.48 -0.74
CA PRO A 48 -7.80 13.73 0.01
C PRO A 48 -7.01 14.82 -0.73
N GLU A 49 -7.43 16.07 -0.54
CA GLU A 49 -6.71 17.21 -1.12
C GLU A 49 -5.25 17.22 -0.62
N GLY A 50 -4.30 17.26 -1.55
CA GLY A 50 -2.87 17.24 -1.25
C GLY A 50 -2.17 15.88 -1.37
N VAL A 51 -2.88 14.76 -1.59
CA VAL A 51 -2.18 13.47 -1.74
C VAL A 51 -1.21 13.45 -2.93
N ARG A 52 -1.48 14.24 -3.99
CA ARG A 52 -0.59 14.37 -5.14
C ARG A 52 0.80 14.87 -4.76
N THR A 53 0.95 15.79 -3.81
CA THR A 53 2.28 16.29 -3.41
C THR A 53 3.06 15.22 -2.66
N VAL A 54 2.40 14.47 -1.79
CA VAL A 54 2.98 13.32 -1.08
C VAL A 54 3.38 12.22 -2.06
N VAL A 55 2.53 11.92 -3.04
CA VAL A 55 2.80 10.92 -4.09
C VAL A 55 4.02 11.32 -4.92
N VAL A 56 4.13 12.59 -5.31
CA VAL A 56 5.30 13.10 -6.03
C VAL A 56 6.56 12.97 -5.17
N ALA A 57 6.50 13.34 -3.89
CA ALA A 57 7.62 13.21 -2.97
C ALA A 57 8.04 11.74 -2.75
N LEU A 58 7.09 10.81 -2.75
CA LEU A 58 7.35 9.37 -2.68
C LEU A 58 7.90 8.80 -3.99
N GLY A 59 7.68 9.47 -5.13
CA GLY A 59 8.11 9.02 -6.45
C GLY A 59 7.06 8.20 -7.22
N GLY A 60 5.77 8.48 -7.01
CA GLY A 60 4.66 7.97 -7.80
C GLY A 60 3.68 7.07 -7.04
N TYR A 61 2.50 6.87 -7.63
CA TYR A 61 1.40 6.12 -7.01
C TYR A 61 1.75 4.65 -6.82
N ARG A 62 2.54 4.08 -7.74
CA ARG A 62 3.03 2.70 -7.59
C ARG A 62 3.82 2.50 -6.30
N ARG A 63 4.68 3.46 -5.96
CA ARG A 63 5.48 3.40 -4.73
C ARG A 63 4.59 3.54 -3.51
N LEU A 64 3.67 4.51 -3.52
CA LEU A 64 2.66 4.65 -2.46
C LEU A 64 1.87 3.35 -2.27
N TYR A 65 1.43 2.71 -3.35
CA TYR A 65 0.71 1.45 -3.27
C TYR A 65 1.54 0.37 -2.56
N THR A 66 2.80 0.19 -2.98
CA THR A 66 3.66 -0.87 -2.42
C THR A 66 4.06 -0.64 -0.96
N VAL A 67 4.28 0.62 -0.55
CA VAL A 67 4.79 0.94 0.79
C VAL A 67 3.64 1.16 1.78
N CYS A 68 2.54 1.78 1.35
CA CYS A 68 1.45 2.17 2.24
C CYS A 68 0.23 1.25 2.13
N VAL A 69 -0.26 1.06 0.91
CA VAL A 69 -1.60 0.46 0.69
C VAL A 69 -1.56 -1.06 0.81
N LYS A 70 -0.59 -1.71 0.15
CA LYS A 70 -0.45 -3.17 0.14
C LYS A 70 -0.27 -3.78 1.55
N PRO A 71 0.58 -3.23 2.44
CA PRO A 71 0.69 -3.76 3.79
C PRO A 71 -0.61 -3.65 4.58
N VAL A 72 -1.34 -2.53 4.44
CA VAL A 72 -2.63 -2.33 5.09
C VAL A 72 -3.66 -3.35 4.59
N LEU A 73 -3.78 -3.52 3.26
CA LEU A 73 -4.64 -4.54 2.65
C LEU A 73 -4.31 -5.94 3.17
N SER A 74 -3.03 -6.32 3.19
CA SER A 74 -2.62 -7.65 3.65
C SER A 74 -2.94 -7.92 5.13
N ARG A 75 -3.03 -6.86 5.95
CA ARG A 75 -3.45 -6.95 7.35
C ARG A 75 -4.97 -7.07 7.46
N LEU A 76 -5.71 -6.34 6.62
CA LEU A 76 -7.18 -6.35 6.56
C LEU A 76 -7.74 -7.68 6.03
N GLU A 77 -7.13 -8.28 5.01
CA GLU A 77 -7.59 -9.55 4.42
C GLU A 77 -7.53 -10.74 5.37
N ARG A 78 -6.74 -10.65 6.45
CA ARG A 78 -6.46 -11.79 7.32
C ARG A 78 -7.51 -12.02 8.41
N ARG A 79 -8.46 -11.11 8.68
CA ARG A 79 -9.46 -11.25 9.76
C ARG A 79 -10.76 -10.48 9.50
N VAL A 80 -11.88 -11.01 10.00
CA VAL A 80 -13.07 -10.19 10.28
C VAL A 80 -12.72 -9.29 11.46
N TRP A 81 -12.58 -7.98 11.24
CA TRP A 81 -12.20 -7.04 12.27
C TRP A 81 -13.37 -6.21 12.76
N THR A 82 -13.37 -5.91 14.05
CA THR A 82 -14.18 -4.85 14.64
C THR A 82 -13.58 -3.49 14.30
N ARG A 83 -14.41 -2.44 14.26
CA ARG A 83 -13.97 -1.07 13.93
C ARG A 83 -12.76 -0.61 14.76
N HIS A 84 -12.75 -0.92 16.05
CA HIS A 84 -11.67 -0.55 16.96
C HIS A 84 -10.35 -1.25 16.61
N GLU A 85 -10.40 -2.51 16.19
CA GLU A 85 -9.19 -3.22 15.75
C GLU A 85 -8.65 -2.65 14.43
N VAL A 86 -9.53 -2.23 13.52
CA VAL A 86 -9.13 -1.51 12.31
C VAL A 86 -8.44 -0.19 12.67
N GLU A 87 -9.06 0.65 13.51
CA GLU A 87 -8.52 1.94 13.92
C GLU A 87 -7.16 1.78 14.66
N LEU A 88 -7.05 0.81 15.56
CA LEU A 88 -5.79 0.49 16.25
C LEU A 88 -4.72 0.04 15.26
N SER A 89 -5.06 -0.86 14.33
CA SER A 89 -4.11 -1.38 13.35
C SER A 89 -3.60 -0.32 12.38
N LEU A 90 -4.46 0.61 11.97
CA LEU A 90 -4.11 1.75 11.13
C LEU A 90 -3.21 2.71 11.90
N SER A 91 -3.52 2.97 13.17
CA SER A 91 -2.68 3.81 14.04
C SER A 91 -1.28 3.23 14.19
N LEU A 92 -1.17 1.93 14.50
CA LEU A 92 0.11 1.21 14.60
C LEU A 92 0.86 1.16 13.26
N PHE A 93 0.13 1.02 12.15
CA PHE A 93 0.71 1.06 10.81
C PHE A 93 1.30 2.44 10.48
N CYS A 94 0.57 3.53 10.78
CA CYS A 94 1.06 4.89 10.56
C CYS A 94 2.35 5.15 11.35
N VAL A 95 2.39 4.75 12.63
CA VAL A 95 3.60 4.87 13.45
C VAL A 95 4.78 4.11 12.83
N ASP A 96 4.58 2.83 12.47
CA ASP A 96 5.60 2.01 11.81
C ASP A 96 6.08 2.61 10.47
N TYR A 97 5.16 3.14 9.68
CA TYR A 97 5.47 3.79 8.41
C TYR A 97 6.31 5.05 8.60
N TYR A 98 5.93 5.93 9.52
CA TYR A 98 6.70 7.16 9.79
C TYR A 98 8.07 6.84 10.35
N GLU A 99 8.23 5.84 11.22
CA GLU A 99 9.55 5.42 11.69
C GLU A 99 10.42 4.89 10.54
N ARG A 100 9.87 4.05 9.65
CA ARG A 100 10.64 3.57 8.50
C ARG A 100 11.02 4.69 7.53
N VAL A 101 10.11 5.63 7.28
CA VAL A 101 10.36 6.72 6.32
C VAL A 101 11.26 7.82 6.88
N LEU A 102 11.10 8.20 8.16
CA LEU A 102 11.92 9.25 8.79
C LEU A 102 13.21 8.73 9.44
N LEU A 103 13.22 7.53 10.01
CA LEU A 103 14.35 7.03 10.82
C LEU A 103 15.19 5.96 10.11
N GLY A 104 14.72 5.36 9.00
CA GLY A 104 15.34 4.15 8.46
C GLY A 104 15.20 3.96 6.95
N GLY A 105 15.95 4.74 6.17
CA GLY A 105 16.16 4.45 4.75
C GLY A 105 16.95 3.14 4.57
N GLY A 106 16.27 1.99 4.53
CA GLY A 106 16.92 0.72 4.19
C GLY A 106 16.11 -0.48 4.62
N GLY A 107 15.75 -1.33 3.65
CA GLY A 107 14.89 -2.48 3.84
C GLY A 107 15.38 -3.43 4.96
N GLY A 108 14.52 -3.64 5.93
CA GLY A 108 14.67 -4.65 6.96
C GLY A 108 13.39 -4.69 7.75
N GLY A 109 12.77 -5.87 7.85
CA GLY A 109 11.55 -6.11 8.62
C GLY A 109 11.76 -5.98 10.15
N ALA A 110 12.52 -4.98 10.59
CA ALA A 110 12.70 -4.67 11.99
C ALA A 110 11.38 -4.07 12.53
N PRO A 111 10.92 -4.54 13.70
CA PRO A 111 9.78 -3.94 14.38
C PRO A 111 10.13 -2.50 14.79
N PRO A 112 9.15 -1.58 14.72
CA PRO A 112 9.33 -0.18 15.08
C PRO A 112 9.81 -0.06 16.53
N SER A 113 10.89 0.71 16.75
CA SER A 113 11.58 0.82 18.03
C SER A 113 10.68 1.32 19.16
N SER A 114 9.71 2.19 18.84
CA SER A 114 8.75 2.73 19.81
C SER A 114 7.65 1.74 20.23
N LEU A 115 7.35 0.72 19.41
CA LEU A 115 6.26 -0.24 19.68
C LEU A 115 6.75 -1.60 20.19
N MET A 116 8.06 -1.76 20.43
CA MET A 116 8.61 -2.96 21.08
C MET A 116 7.95 -3.25 22.43
N PHE A 117 7.42 -2.23 23.10
CA PHE A 117 6.66 -2.36 24.34
C PHE A 117 5.32 -3.09 24.16
N LEU A 118 4.67 -3.00 22.99
CA LEU A 118 3.41 -3.70 22.69
C LEU A 118 3.63 -5.14 22.19
N CYS A 119 4.83 -5.46 21.69
CA CYS A 119 5.19 -6.82 21.28
C CYS A 119 5.52 -7.75 22.46
N LYS A 120 5.70 -7.21 23.67
CA LYS A 120 5.71 -8.05 24.87
C LYS A 120 4.28 -8.54 25.09
N ALA A 121 4.10 -9.86 25.00
CA ALA A 121 2.84 -10.50 25.37
C ALA A 121 2.37 -9.92 26.71
N VAL A 122 1.17 -9.36 26.73
CA VAL A 122 0.41 -9.18 27.98
C VAL A 122 0.07 -10.60 28.44
N GLY A 123 1.04 -11.23 29.10
CA GLY A 123 0.82 -12.43 29.88
C GLY A 123 0.03 -12.02 31.12
N VAL A 124 -1.27 -12.30 31.10
CA VAL A 124 -2.06 -12.53 32.31
C VAL A 124 -2.05 -14.03 32.56
#